data_AF-A0A238BYV6-F1
#
_entry.id   AF-A0A238BYV6-F1
#
_cell.length_a   1.000
_cell.length_b   1.000
_cell.length_c   1.000
_cell.angle_alpha   90.00
_cell.angle_beta   90.00
_cell.angle_gamma   90.00
#
_symmetry.space_group_name_H-M   'P 1'
#
loop_
_entity.id
_entity.type
_entity.pdbx_description
1 polymer ?
#
loop_
_entity_poly.entity_id
_entity_poly.type
_entity_poly.pdbx_seq_one_letter_code
_entity_poly.pdbx_strand_id
1 'polypeptide(L)'
;MTVLTKCLTTNELSQYATLIVRFRNGSMSIIELAQKSSELYGPDRLHLLTGMRCLLRNRSKEEIESFDGFIEMLRLSNKGEVQKKNKG
;
A
#
# COMPACT_ATOMS: atom_id res chain seq x y z
N MET A 1 3.72 -19.11 4.89
CA MET A 1 2.53 -18.23 4.78
C MET A 1 2.98 -16.79 4.92
N THR A 2 2.63 -15.91 3.98
CA THR A 2 3.00 -14.48 4.02
C THR A 2 2.00 -13.70 4.89
N VAL A 3 2.41 -12.56 5.45
CA VAL A 3 1.52 -11.70 6.28
C VAL A 3 0.22 -11.35 5.52
N LEU A 4 0.31 -11.14 4.21
CA LEU A 4 -0.84 -10.87 3.33
C LEU A 4 -1.89 -11.99 3.36
N THR A 5 -1.48 -13.26 3.37
CA THR A 5 -2.42 -14.41 3.43
C THR A 5 -3.18 -14.53 4.74
N LYS A 6 -2.75 -13.83 5.81
CA LYS A 6 -3.47 -13.78 7.09
C LYS A 6 -4.38 -12.57 7.22
N CYS A 7 -4.11 -11.51 6.46
CA CYS A 7 -4.82 -10.22 6.58
C CYS A 7 -5.83 -9.96 5.47
N LEU A 8 -5.79 -10.73 4.39
CA LEU A 8 -6.62 -10.56 3.20
C LEU A 8 -7.44 -11.83 2.93
N THR A 9 -8.69 -11.63 2.52
CA THR A 9 -9.56 -12.66 1.96
C THR A 9 -9.02 -13.17 0.63
N THR A 10 -9.48 -14.34 0.18
CA THR A 10 -9.11 -14.90 -1.14
C THR A 10 -9.40 -13.93 -2.29
N ASN A 11 -10.49 -13.17 -2.20
CA ASN A 11 -10.84 -12.16 -3.21
C ASN A 11 -9.86 -10.99 -3.21
N GLU A 12 -9.53 -10.45 -2.03
CA GLU A 12 -8.53 -9.38 -1.90
C GLU A 12 -7.14 -9.83 -2.37
N LEU A 13 -6.74 -11.08 -2.08
CA LEU A 13 -5.49 -11.65 -2.59
C LEU A 13 -5.47 -11.73 -4.12
N SER A 14 -6.58 -12.10 -4.76
CA SER A 14 -6.71 -12.14 -6.22
C SER A 14 -6.58 -10.74 -6.83
N GLN A 15 -7.22 -9.74 -6.22
CA GLN A 15 -7.10 -8.34 -6.63
C GLN A 15 -5.67 -7.82 -6.47
N TYR A 16 -5.04 -8.09 -5.33
CA TYR A 16 -3.64 -7.73 -5.10
C TYR A 16 -2.70 -8.40 -6.12
N ALA A 17 -2.88 -9.68 -6.41
CA ALA A 17 -2.10 -10.38 -7.43
C ALA A 17 -2.24 -9.72 -8.81
N THR A 18 -3.45 -9.29 -9.18
CA THR A 18 -3.70 -8.56 -10.43
C THR A 18 -2.94 -7.23 -10.47
N LEU A 19 -2.92 -6.48 -9.37
CA LEU A 19 -2.15 -5.24 -9.26
C LEU A 19 -0.64 -5.48 -9.44
N ILE A 20 -0.10 -6.54 -8.81
CA ILE A 20 1.31 -6.92 -8.94
C ILE A 20 1.67 -7.28 -10.39
N VAL A 21 0.82 -8.03 -11.09
CA VAL A 21 1.04 -8.36 -12.50
C VAL A 21 1.10 -7.08 -13.36
N ARG A 22 0.16 -6.14 -13.16
CA ARG A 22 0.14 -4.87 -13.90
C ARG A 22 1.39 -4.03 -13.66
N PHE A 23 1.85 -3.95 -12.40
CA PHE A 23 3.09 -3.25 -12.05
C PHE A 23 4.32 -3.90 -12.70
N ARG A 24 4.42 -5.23 -12.65
CA ARG A 24 5.53 -5.97 -13.27
C ARG A 24 5.59 -5.82 -14.79
N ASN A 25 4.44 -5.66 -15.43
CA ASN A 25 4.33 -5.44 -16.87
C ASN A 25 4.59 -3.98 -17.28
N GLY A 26 4.89 -3.10 -16.32
CA GLY A 26 5.14 -1.67 -16.57
C GLY A 26 3.87 -0.86 -16.88
N SER A 27 2.69 -1.47 -16.80
CA SER A 27 1.41 -0.80 -17.06
C SER A 27 0.87 0.00 -15.88
N MET A 28 1.65 0.11 -14.79
CA MET A 28 1.29 0.76 -13.54
C MET A 28 2.55 1.22 -12.82
N SER A 29 2.54 2.43 -12.26
CA SER A 29 3.65 2.95 -11.44
C SER A 29 3.61 2.39 -10.02
N ILE A 30 4.71 2.53 -9.27
CA ILE A 30 4.72 2.10 -7.86
C ILE A 30 3.72 2.90 -7.00
N ILE A 31 3.53 4.18 -7.30
CA ILE A 31 2.57 5.04 -6.59
C ILE A 31 1.14 4.59 -6.87
N GLU A 32 0.82 4.29 -8.13
CA GLU A 32 -0.50 3.78 -8.49
C GLU A 32 -0.76 2.40 -7.85
N LEU A 33 0.25 1.53 -7.80
CA LEU A 33 0.18 0.26 -7.08
C LEU A 33 -0.07 0.48 -5.58
N ALA A 34 0.67 1.40 -4.95
CA ALA A 34 0.54 1.72 -3.53
C ALA A 34 -0.84 2.30 -3.19
N GLN A 35 -1.36 3.18 -4.05
CA GLN A 35 -2.68 3.77 -3.92
C GLN A 35 -3.78 2.70 -4.00
N LYS A 36 -3.79 1.89 -5.06
CA LYS A 36 -4.80 0.82 -5.22
C LYS A 36 -4.71 -0.23 -4.13
N SER A 37 -3.49 -0.51 -3.64
CA SER A 37 -3.30 -1.41 -2.50
C SER A 37 -3.82 -0.78 -1.20
N SER A 38 -3.66 0.54 -1.01
CA SER A 38 -4.20 1.24 0.16
C SER A 38 -5.73 1.20 0.20
N GLU A 39 -6.38 1.36 -0.96
CA GLU A 39 -7.83 1.24 -1.13
C GLU A 39 -8.30 -0.19 -0.82
N LEU A 40 -7.58 -1.19 -1.32
CA LEU A 40 -7.88 -2.60 -1.08
C LEU A 40 -7.73 -3.00 0.40
N TYR A 41 -6.68 -2.51 1.06
CA TYR A 41 -6.41 -2.84 2.46
C TYR A 41 -7.34 -2.10 3.41
N GLY A 42 -7.71 -0.87 3.06
CA GLY A 42 -8.45 0.02 3.95
C GLY A 42 -7.57 0.61 5.07
N PRO A 43 -8.13 1.54 5.86
CA PRO A 43 -7.37 2.36 6.80
C PRO A 43 -6.69 1.56 7.91
N ASP A 44 -7.28 0.44 8.35
CA ASP A 44 -6.76 -0.38 9.46
C ASP A 44 -5.52 -1.21 9.05
N ARG A 45 -5.38 -1.48 7.75
CA ARG A 45 -4.35 -2.40 7.22
C ARG A 45 -3.29 -1.68 6.38
N LEU A 46 -3.17 -0.35 6.46
CA LEU A 46 -2.14 0.41 5.74
C LEU A 46 -0.71 0.00 6.08
N HIS A 47 -0.48 -0.59 7.26
CA HIS A 47 0.83 -1.14 7.64
C HIS A 47 1.34 -2.21 6.64
N LEU A 48 0.44 -2.90 5.93
CA LEU A 48 0.78 -3.88 4.89
C LEU A 48 1.53 -3.25 3.71
N LEU A 49 1.32 -1.96 3.44
CA LEU A 49 2.03 -1.25 2.38
C LEU A 49 3.54 -1.18 2.63
N THR A 50 3.99 -1.14 3.88
CA THR A 50 5.43 -1.15 4.20
C THR A 50 6.11 -2.43 3.71
N GLY A 51 5.38 -3.55 3.67
CA GLY A 51 5.87 -4.81 3.10
C GLY A 51 6.12 -4.76 1.59
N MET A 52 5.52 -3.81 0.88
CA MET A 52 5.67 -3.64 -0.58
C MET A 52 7.00 -2.97 -0.96
N ARG A 53 7.72 -2.39 0.01
CA ARG A 53 9.06 -1.81 -0.22
C ARG A 53 10.05 -2.83 -0.81
N CYS A 54 9.82 -4.13 -0.60
CA CYS A 54 10.63 -5.19 -1.21
C CYS A 54 10.55 -5.21 -2.75
N LEU A 55 9.46 -4.70 -3.34
CA LEU A 55 9.27 -4.60 -4.79
C LEU A 55 10.16 -3.52 -5.43
N LEU A 56 10.74 -2.64 -4.60
CA LEU A 56 11.58 -1.52 -5.04
C LEU A 56 13.08 -1.82 -4.95
N ARG A 57 13.48 -3.05 -4.60
CA ARG A 57 14.90 -3.40 -4.34
C ARG A 57 15.86 -3.06 -5.50
N ASN A 58 15.37 -3.07 -6.73
CA ASN A 58 16.15 -2.78 -7.95
C ASN A 58 15.65 -1.51 -8.67
N ARG A 59 14.95 -0.61 -7.97
CA ARG A 59 14.38 0.62 -8.52
C ARG A 59 15.25 1.83 -8.18
N SER A 60 14.98 2.97 -8.82
CA SER A 60 15.78 4.18 -8.60
C SER A 60 15.56 4.74 -7.20
N LYS A 61 16.49 5.56 -6.73
CA LYS A 61 16.38 6.23 -5.43
C LYS A 61 15.14 7.13 -5.38
N GLU A 62 14.84 7.83 -6.47
CA GLU A 62 13.69 8.71 -6.62
C GLU A 62 12.36 7.93 -6.52
N GLU A 63 12.29 6.72 -7.09
CA GLU A 63 11.11 5.85 -6.97
C GLU A 63 10.89 5.39 -5.52
N ILE A 64 11.98 5.08 -4.82
CA ILE A 64 11.94 4.67 -3.41
C ILE A 64 11.47 5.84 -2.53
N GLU A 65 12.04 7.03 -2.72
CA GLU A 65 11.67 8.23 -1.96
C GLU A 65 10.22 8.65 -2.22
N SER A 66 9.77 8.56 -3.48
CA SER A 66 8.37 8.83 -3.85
C SER A 66 7.41 7.87 -3.14
N PHE A 67 7.76 6.59 -3.08
CA PHE A 67 6.96 5.59 -2.38
C PHE A 67 6.95 5.82 -0.87
N ASP A 68 8.12 6.03 -0.25
CA ASP A 68 8.22 6.27 1.19
C ASP A 68 7.43 7.53 1.59
N GLY A 69 7.52 8.61 0.79
CA GLY A 69 6.74 9.84 1.00
C GLY A 69 5.22 9.63 0.87
N PHE A 70 4.77 8.81 -0.08
CA PHE A 70 3.36 8.45 -0.20
C PHE A 70 2.85 7.69 1.04
N ILE A 71 3.63 6.73 1.57
CA ILE A 71 3.28 6.00 2.79
C ILE A 71 3.21 6.94 4.00
N GLU A 72 4.13 7.90 4.09
CA GLU A 72 4.12 8.89 5.16
C GLU A 72 2.89 9.80 5.08
N MET A 73 2.53 10.27 3.89
CA MET A 73 1.32 11.06 3.67
C MET A 73 0.06 10.29 4.12
N LEU A 74 -0.09 9.02 3.73
CA LEU A 74 -1.22 8.20 4.16
C LEU A 74 -1.29 8.01 5.69
N ARG A 75 -0.15 7.82 6.35
CA ARG A 75 -0.08 7.69 7.81
C ARG A 75 -0.47 8.97 8.52
N LEU A 76 -0.05 10.12 8.01
CA LEU A 76 -0.40 11.43 8.57
C LEU A 76 -1.89 11.73 8.40
N SER A 77 -2.45 11.43 7.23
CA SER A 77 -3.89 11.56 6.96
C SER A 77 -4.73 10.72 7.92
N ASN A 78 -4.37 9.46 8.16
CA ASN A 78 -5.11 8.60 9.09
C ASN A 78 -5.00 9.05 10.57
N LYS A 79 -3.88 9.66 10.98
CA LYS A 79 -3.75 10.21 12.34
C LYS A 79 -4.66 11.42 12.58
N GLY A 80 -4.94 12.20 11.54
CA GLY A 80 -5.85 13.35 11.60
C GLY A 80 -7.32 12.97 11.82
N GLU A 81 -7.75 11.81 11.34
CA GLU A 81 -9.14 11.34 11.49
C GLU A 81 -9.44 10.75 12.87
N VAL A 82 -8.47 10.06 13.48
CA VAL A 82 -8.62 9.47 14.83
C VAL A 82 -8.84 10.54 15.90
N GLN A 83 -8.22 11.72 15.76
CA GLN A 83 -8.41 12.83 16.70
C GLN A 83 -9.79 13.49 16.62
N LYS A 84 -10.51 13.39 15.48
CA LYS A 84 -11.86 13.96 15.35
C LYS A 84 -12.97 13.08 15.95
N LYS A 85 -12.75 11.76 16.07
CA LYS A 85 -13.75 10.84 16.67
C LYS A 85 -13.81 10.85 18.19
N ASN A 86 -12.80 11.38 18.89
CA ASN A 86 -12.78 11.44 20.37
C ASN A 86 -13.29 12.78 20.96
N LYS A 87 -14.05 13.56 20.19
CA LYS A 87 -14.59 14.87 20.62
C LYS A 87 -16.11 14.99 20.49
N GLY A 88 -16.82 13.87 20.44
CA GLY A 88 -18.29 13.81 20.46
C GLY A 88 -18.79 13.16 21.73
#